data_AF-A0A1W1C1P3-F1
#
_entry.id   AF-A0A1W1C1P3-F1
#
_cell.length_a   1.000
_cell.length_b   1.000
_cell.length_c   1.000
_cell.angle_alpha   90.00
_cell.angle_beta   90.00
_cell.angle_gamma   90.00
#
_symmetry.space_group_name_H-M   'P 1'
#
loop_
_entity.id
_entity.type
_entity.pdbx_description
1 polymer ?
#
loop_
_entity_poly.entity_id
_entity_poly.type
_entity_poly.pdbx_seq_one_letter_code
_entity_poly.pdbx_strand_id
1 'polypeptide(L)'
;MAQKRKSLIKIKPKKFKDGEIVKVSFMVMHPMATGTTKNKKTKQLIPAKFINNVKFNYNGKEITNMTVWEALSTNPVFTTYMKINGKGKLTVTYTDNTGEVNEKSKKIKPKG
;
A
#
# COMPACT_ATOMS: atom_id res chain seq x y z
N MET A 1 2.18 10.76 17.91
CA MET A 1 1.27 9.59 17.78
C MET A 1 1.04 9.35 16.29
N ALA A 2 1.67 8.33 15.70
CA ALA A 2 1.47 8.00 14.28
C ALA A 2 -0.01 7.65 14.07
N GLN A 3 -0.74 8.48 13.33
CA GLN A 3 -2.14 8.19 13.00
C GLN A 3 -2.17 6.89 12.23
N LYS A 4 -2.71 5.83 12.85
CA LYS A 4 -2.84 4.50 12.26
C LYS A 4 -3.66 4.62 10.98
N ARG A 5 -2.98 4.76 9.84
CA ARG A 5 -3.65 5.05 8.58
C ARG A 5 -4.51 3.88 8.19
N LYS A 6 -5.74 4.17 7.79
CA LYS A 6 -6.65 3.15 7.28
C LYS A 6 -6.08 2.63 5.96
N SER A 7 -5.49 1.44 6.02
CA SER A 7 -5.03 0.72 4.85
C SER A 7 -5.79 -0.60 4.69
N LEU A 8 -6.06 -0.95 3.43
CA LEU A 8 -6.97 -2.02 3.05
C LEU A 8 -6.33 -2.86 1.94
N ILE A 9 -6.20 -4.15 2.21
CA ILE A 9 -5.72 -5.15 1.25
C ILE A 9 -6.94 -5.90 0.71
N LYS A 10 -7.18 -5.77 -0.59
CA LYS A 10 -8.17 -6.53 -1.37
C LYS A 10 -7.44 -7.58 -2.20
N ILE A 11 -7.91 -8.81 -2.16
CA ILE A 11 -7.39 -9.90 -2.99
C ILE A 11 -8.56 -10.37 -3.86
N LYS A 12 -8.33 -10.45 -5.17
CA LYS A 12 -9.28 -10.96 -6.15
C LYS A 12 -8.58 -12.00 -7.03
N PRO A 13 -9.24 -13.14 -7.35
CA PRO A 13 -10.55 -13.58 -6.86
C PRO A 13 -10.54 -13.88 -5.35
N LYS A 14 -11.73 -13.92 -4.70
CA LYS A 14 -11.83 -14.29 -3.26
C LYS A 14 -11.53 -15.77 -3.02
N LYS A 15 -11.71 -16.59 -4.05
CA LYS A 15 -11.42 -18.03 -4.08
C LYS A 15 -10.34 -18.21 -5.14
N PHE A 16 -9.19 -18.72 -4.74
CA PHE A 16 -8.06 -19.03 -5.61
C PHE A 16 -7.47 -20.35 -5.15
N LYS A 17 -6.99 -21.14 -6.11
CA LYS A 17 -6.28 -22.39 -5.85
C LYS A 17 -4.80 -22.11 -5.62
N ASP A 18 -4.11 -23.11 -5.11
CA ASP A 18 -2.66 -23.08 -5.04
C ASP A 18 -2.07 -23.04 -6.47
N GLY A 19 -1.10 -22.15 -6.69
CA GLY A 19 -0.48 -21.92 -7.99
C GLY A 19 -1.21 -20.94 -8.91
N GLU A 20 -2.35 -20.35 -8.51
CA GLU A 20 -3.04 -19.34 -9.33
C GLU A 20 -2.47 -17.92 -9.13
N ILE A 21 -2.58 -17.11 -10.18
CA ILE A 21 -2.24 -15.68 -10.13
C ILE A 21 -3.44 -14.93 -9.54
N VAL A 22 -3.20 -14.22 -8.43
CA VAL A 22 -4.22 -13.36 -7.81
C VAL A 22 -3.86 -11.90 -7.96
N LYS A 23 -4.89 -11.07 -8.11
CA LYS A 23 -4.81 -9.63 -8.09
C LYS A 23 -4.86 -9.14 -6.64
N VAL A 24 -3.76 -8.55 -6.19
CA VAL A 24 -3.63 -7.92 -4.87
C VAL A 24 -3.72 -6.40 -5.07
N SER A 25 -4.77 -5.79 -4.52
CA SER A 25 -4.95 -4.36 -4.49
C SER A 25 -4.78 -3.83 -3.06
N PHE A 26 -3.80 -2.98 -2.85
CA PHE A 26 -3.54 -2.27 -1.60
C PHE A 26 -3.98 -0.82 -1.73
N MET A 27 -4.97 -0.42 -0.95
CA MET A 27 -5.43 0.95 -0.84
C MET A 27 -4.98 1.51 0.51
N VAL A 28 -4.43 2.72 0.50
CA VAL A 28 -4.01 3.42 1.72
C VAL A 28 -4.68 4.78 1.75
N MET A 29 -5.38 5.09 2.84
CA MET A 29 -5.96 6.41 3.04
C MET A 29 -4.84 7.39 3.37
N HIS A 30 -4.45 8.20 2.39
CA HIS A 30 -3.36 9.16 2.52
C HIS A 30 -3.66 10.44 1.72
N PRO A 31 -3.42 11.65 2.29
CA PRO A 31 -3.64 12.92 1.60
C PRO A 31 -2.82 13.07 0.30
N MET A 32 -1.63 12.48 0.22
CA MET A 32 -0.69 12.67 -0.90
C MET A 32 -0.50 14.15 -1.24
N ALA A 33 -0.09 14.93 -0.23
CA ALA A 33 0.16 16.36 -0.40
C ALA A 33 1.46 16.56 -1.19
N THR A 34 1.39 17.26 -2.32
CA THR A 34 2.50 17.54 -3.23
C THR A 34 3.45 18.64 -2.75
N GLY A 35 3.14 19.36 -1.67
CA GLY A 35 3.92 20.54 -1.29
C GLY A 35 3.53 21.83 -2.03
N THR A 36 2.86 21.70 -3.18
CA THR A 36 2.54 22.84 -4.07
C THR A 36 1.19 23.47 -3.81
N THR A 37 0.31 22.79 -3.06
CA THR A 37 -1.05 23.28 -2.75
C THR A 37 -1.02 24.22 -1.56
N LYS A 38 -1.61 25.41 -1.71
CA LYS A 38 -1.85 26.35 -0.60
C LYS A 38 -3.16 26.04 0.10
N ASN A 39 -3.15 26.06 1.43
CA ASN A 39 -4.37 25.94 2.21
C ASN A 39 -5.23 27.20 2.02
N LYS A 40 -6.48 27.03 1.57
CA LYS A 40 -7.41 28.14 1.30
C LYS A 40 -7.69 29.02 2.52
N LYS A 41 -7.60 28.49 3.74
CA LYS A 41 -7.87 29.22 4.99
C LYS A 41 -6.64 29.95 5.52
N THR A 42 -5.48 29.29 5.54
CA THR A 42 -4.26 29.85 6.15
C THR A 42 -3.33 30.51 5.14
N LYS A 43 -3.60 30.39 3.83
CA LYS A 43 -2.73 30.81 2.70
C LYS A 43 -1.30 30.24 2.72
N GLN A 44 -0.98 29.34 3.65
CA GLN A 44 0.31 28.67 3.77
C GLN A 44 0.40 27.47 2.84
N LEU A 45 1.61 27.15 2.41
CA LEU A 45 1.92 25.93 1.65
C LEU A 45 1.72 24.71 2.55
N ILE A 46 0.98 23.71 2.06
CA ILE A 46 0.85 22.43 2.75
C ILE A 46 2.17 21.68 2.56
N PRO A 47 2.89 21.26 3.62
CA PRO A 47 4.13 20.52 3.49
C PRO A 47 3.95 19.27 2.63
N ALA A 48 4.96 18.95 1.80
CA ALA A 48 4.95 17.75 0.97
C ALA A 48 4.89 16.51 1.88
N LYS A 49 3.78 15.76 1.77
CA LYS A 49 3.54 14.53 2.52
C LYS A 49 2.93 13.51 1.58
N PHE A 50 3.80 12.65 1.07
CA PHE A 50 3.47 11.55 0.18
C PHE A 50 4.16 10.27 0.64
N ILE A 51 3.57 9.14 0.26
CA ILE A 51 4.20 7.82 0.39
C ILE A 51 5.30 7.79 -0.66
N ASN A 52 6.53 7.40 -0.29
CA ASN A 52 7.65 7.32 -1.23
C ASN A 52 7.96 5.87 -1.65
N ASN A 53 7.59 4.90 -0.82
CA ASN A 53 7.90 3.50 -1.08
C ASN A 53 6.82 2.57 -0.54
N VAL A 54 6.45 1.55 -1.33
CA VAL A 54 5.52 0.49 -0.95
C VAL A 54 6.12 -0.87 -1.31
N LYS A 55 6.46 -1.65 -0.30
CA LYS A 55 7.01 -3.00 -0.41
C LYS A 55 5.96 -4.05 -0.07
N PHE A 56 5.77 -5.02 -0.97
CA PHE A 56 4.91 -6.17 -0.79
C PHE A 56 5.76 -7.40 -0.53
N ASN A 57 5.55 -8.01 0.63
CA ASN A 57 6.30 -9.16 1.08
C ASN A 57 5.34 -10.32 1.35
N TYR A 58 5.55 -11.48 0.74
CA TYR A 58 4.69 -12.64 0.92
C TYR A 58 5.51 -13.83 1.40
N ASN A 59 5.14 -14.37 2.55
CA ASN A 59 5.84 -15.48 3.20
C ASN A 59 7.35 -15.23 3.38
N GLY A 60 7.74 -13.97 3.64
CA GLY A 60 9.13 -13.54 3.78
C GLY A 60 9.88 -13.31 2.46
N LYS A 61 9.24 -13.54 1.30
CA LYS A 61 9.80 -13.22 -0.02
C LYS A 61 9.24 -11.91 -0.55
N GLU A 62 10.13 -10.98 -0.88
CA GLU A 62 9.76 -9.72 -1.52
C GLU A 62 9.15 -10.03 -2.89
N ILE A 63 7.89 -9.64 -3.06
CA ILE A 63 7.14 -9.85 -4.29
C ILE A 63 7.34 -8.66 -5.22
N THR A 64 7.18 -7.46 -4.68
CA THR A 64 7.36 -6.24 -5.45
C THR A 64 7.68 -5.07 -4.52
N ASN A 65 8.47 -4.14 -5.04
CA ASN A 65 8.82 -2.90 -4.40
C ASN A 65 8.47 -1.75 -5.36
N MET A 66 7.54 -0.90 -4.95
CA MET A 66 7.05 0.22 -5.74
C MET A 66 7.55 1.51 -5.12
N THR A 67 8.54 2.12 -5.77
CA THR A 67 8.96 3.48 -5.44
C THR A 67 8.00 4.44 -6.13
N VAL A 68 7.42 5.34 -5.34
CA VAL A 68 6.36 6.22 -5.79
C VAL A 68 6.65 7.65 -5.37
N TRP A 69 6.03 8.60 -6.06
CA TRP A 69 6.36 10.02 -5.93
C TRP A 69 5.10 10.83 -5.60
N GLU A 70 5.31 12.12 -5.38
CA GLU A 70 4.27 13.11 -5.07
C GLU A 70 3.14 13.23 -6.10
N ALA A 71 3.34 12.75 -7.33
CA ALA A 71 2.35 12.82 -8.42
C ALA A 71 1.14 11.88 -8.27
N LEU A 72 1.09 11.06 -7.21
CA LEU A 72 -0.02 10.14 -6.97
C LEU A 72 -1.22 10.85 -6.32
N SER A 73 -2.42 10.48 -6.75
CA SER A 73 -3.67 11.02 -6.22
C SER A 73 -3.90 10.64 -4.75
N THR A 74 -4.73 11.44 -4.08
CA THR A 74 -5.24 11.16 -2.74
C THR A 74 -5.82 9.74 -2.66
N ASN A 75 -5.53 9.03 -1.58
CA ASN A 75 -5.91 7.63 -1.35
C ASN A 75 -5.40 6.66 -2.43
N PRO A 76 -4.07 6.55 -2.63
CA PRO A 76 -3.52 5.77 -3.72
C PRO A 76 -3.87 4.28 -3.59
N VAL A 77 -4.11 3.66 -4.74
CA VAL A 77 -4.41 2.22 -4.86
C VAL A 77 -3.34 1.55 -5.70
N PHE A 78 -2.55 0.71 -5.05
CA PHE A 78 -1.51 -0.09 -5.68
C PHE A 78 -2.06 -1.45 -6.02
N THR A 79 -1.97 -1.85 -7.28
CA THR A 79 -2.43 -3.16 -7.73
C THR A 79 -1.26 -3.93 -8.30
N THR A 80 -1.03 -5.12 -7.77
CA THR A 80 -0.02 -6.06 -8.24
C THR A 80 -0.65 -7.43 -8.46
N TYR A 81 -0.01 -8.23 -9.30
CA TYR A 81 -0.38 -9.61 -9.58
C TYR A 81 0.71 -10.50 -9.02
N MET A 82 0.33 -11.50 -8.23
CA MET A 82 1.28 -12.45 -7.68
C MET A 82 0.72 -13.86 -7.73
N LYS A 83 1.60 -14.82 -7.94
CA LYS A 83 1.27 -16.24 -7.84
C LYS A 83 1.21 -16.63 -6.36
N ILE A 84 0.11 -17.23 -5.93
CA ILE A 84 -0.01 -17.75 -4.56
C ILE A 84 0.50 -19.19 -4.55
N ASN A 85 1.54 -19.43 -3.77
CA ASN A 85 2.10 -20.76 -3.54
C ASN A 85 1.84 -21.16 -2.08
N GLY A 86 0.61 -21.56 -1.80
CA GLY A 86 0.17 -22.06 -0.51
C GLY A 86 -0.42 -21.01 0.44
N LYS A 87 -0.64 -21.44 1.68
CA LYS A 87 -1.09 -20.56 2.76
C LYS A 87 0.09 -19.68 3.19
N GLY A 88 -0.17 -18.39 3.35
CA GLY A 88 0.90 -17.46 3.72
C GLY A 88 0.37 -16.16 4.31
N LYS A 89 1.29 -15.27 4.65
CA LYS A 89 1.00 -13.92 5.11
C LYS A 89 1.56 -12.94 4.10
N LEU A 90 0.69 -12.09 3.56
CA LEU A 90 1.09 -10.93 2.78
C LEU A 90 1.23 -9.75 3.73
N THR A 91 2.42 -9.17 3.76
CA THR A 91 2.74 -7.96 4.52
C THR A 91 3.08 -6.86 3.53
N VAL A 92 2.35 -5.75 3.59
CA VAL A 92 2.60 -4.56 2.80
C VAL A 92 3.17 -3.50 3.73
N THR A 93 4.39 -3.07 3.46
CA THR A 93 5.08 -2.01 4.20
C THR A 93 5.13 -0.78 3.31
N TYR A 94 4.72 0.36 3.83
CA TYR A 94 4.77 1.62 3.10
C TYR A 94 5.42 2.69 3.95
N THR A 95 6.27 3.47 3.31
CA THR A 95 7.07 4.52 3.94
C THR A 95 6.67 5.86 3.35
N ASP A 96 6.59 6.86 4.22
CA ASP A 96 6.38 8.24 3.85
C ASP A 96 7.69 9.01 3.73
N ASN A 97 7.64 10.09 2.96
CA ASN A 97 8.75 11.06 2.89
C ASN A 97 9.10 11.67 4.26
N THR A 98 8.18 11.69 5.22
CA THR A 98 8.44 12.18 6.58
C THR A 98 9.11 11.15 7.50
N GLY A 99 9.52 9.98 6.97
CA GLY A 99 10.10 8.87 7.73
C GLY A 99 9.06 8.00 8.46
N GLU A 100 7.76 8.24 8.24
CA GLU A 100 6.71 7.44 8.85
C GLU A 100 6.59 6.10 8.11
N VAL A 101 6.95 5.00 8.79
CA VAL A 101 6.82 3.65 8.25
C VAL A 101 5.57 3.01 8.84
N ASN A 102 4.74 2.44 7.97
CA ASN A 102 3.55 1.71 8.36
C ASN A 102 3.53 0.35 7.69
N GLU A 103 3.01 -0.65 8.38
CA GLU A 103 2.83 -1.98 7.83
C GLU A 103 1.38 -2.46 7.93
N LYS A 104 0.98 -3.30 6.99
CA LYS A 104 -0.31 -3.97 6.98
C LYS A 104 -0.15 -5.41 6.57
N SER A 105 -0.65 -6.32 7.39
CA SER A 105 -0.64 -7.73 7.03
C SER A 105 -2.03 -8.30 6.80
N LYS A 106 -2.11 -9.26 5.87
CA LYS A 106 -3.30 -10.04 5.55
C LYS A 106 -2.91 -11.50 5.37
N LYS A 107 -3.62 -12.40 6.07
CA LYS A 107 -3.48 -13.84 5.86
C LYS A 107 -4.10 -14.21 4.51
N ILE A 108 -3.37 -14.97 3.71
CA ILE A 108 -3.77 -15.55 2.44
C ILE A 108 -4.00 -17.05 2.68
N LYS A 109 -5.22 -17.51 2.38
CA LYS A 109 -5.60 -18.92 2.48
C LYS A 109 -6.18 -19.36 1.14
N PRO A 110 -5.41 -20.03 0.27
CA PRO A 110 -5.97 -20.66 -0.92
C PRO A 110 -7.00 -21.70 -0.52
N LYS A 111 -8.01 -21.89 -1.37
CA LYS A 111 -8.92 -23.03 -1.25
C LYS A 111 -8.20 -24.24 -1.84
N GLY A 112 -7.88 -25.19 -0.97
CA GLY A 112 -7.70 -26.59 -1.32
C GLY A 112 -9.05 -27.28 -1.19
#